data_AF-A0A7K7ZIB2-F1
#
_entry.id   AF-A0A7K7ZIB2-F1
#
_cell.length_a   1.000
_cell.length_b   1.000
_cell.length_c   1.000
_cell.angle_alpha   90.00
_cell.angle_beta   90.00
_cell.angle_gamma   90.00
#
_symmetry.space_group_name_H-M   'P 1'
#
loop_
_entity.id
_entity.type
_entity.pdbx_description
1 polymer ?
#
loop_
_entity_poly.entity_id
_entity_poly.type
_entity_poly.pdbx_seq_one_letter_code
_entity_poly.pdbx_strand_id
1 'polypeptide(L)'
;TDKAERSNALNVAIDSMCKKTRDLRRQLRKAIIDHISDSFLDTTVPLLVLIEAAKNGREKEIKEYAAIFREHTSRLVEVANLACSLSTNEDGMKIVQMAANHIETLCPQVINAALALAARPKSQVVKNNMEMYRSTWENHIRVLTEAVDDITSIDDFLAVSESHILEDVNRCIVALREQDAEGLERAAGAIRGRAARLAHVVAGEMDSYEPGAYTEGVMVHVQHLTRAVIPEFISQVNIALESLSKNTAHLFDDNQFVDISKKVYDTIHNIRCSVMMIRTPEELEDVSDVEDEQDARSRTSVQTEGRTDRAKMTQLPEAEKEKIAEQVADFKKVKSKLDAEIEIWDDTSNDIIVLAKRMCVIMMEMTDFTRGRGPLKHTADVINAAKMISESGSRMDVLARLIAEQCPDQSCKQDLLAYLEQIKLYSHQLKICSQVKAEIQNLGGELIMSAV
;
A
#
# COMPACT_ATOMS: atom_id res chain seq x y z
N THR A 1 -2.75 -13.71 -46.79
CA THR A 1 -2.83 -14.76 -45.75
C THR A 1 -1.55 -14.79 -44.95
N ASP A 2 -0.40 -15.06 -45.57
CA ASP A 2 0.92 -15.14 -44.90
C ASP A 2 1.36 -13.90 -44.08
N LYS A 3 1.09 -12.68 -44.59
CA LYS A 3 1.43 -11.42 -43.88
C LYS A 3 0.55 -11.18 -42.64
N ALA A 4 -0.72 -11.59 -42.68
CA ALA A 4 -1.65 -11.44 -41.57
C ALA A 4 -1.36 -12.47 -40.47
N GLU A 5 -1.02 -13.70 -40.85
CA GLU A 5 -0.57 -14.75 -39.91
C GLU A 5 0.77 -14.38 -39.24
N ARG A 6 1.73 -13.82 -39.99
CA ARG A 6 2.97 -13.28 -39.41
C ARG A 6 2.73 -12.12 -38.43
N SER A 7 1.81 -11.21 -38.75
CA SER A 7 1.44 -10.10 -37.86
C SER A 7 0.79 -10.61 -36.57
N ASN A 8 -0.05 -11.65 -36.67
CA ASN A 8 -0.72 -12.22 -35.50
C ASN A 8 0.27 -12.98 -34.60
N ALA A 9 1.20 -13.75 -35.18
CA ALA A 9 2.27 -14.41 -34.44
C ALA A 9 3.21 -13.41 -33.75
N LEU A 10 3.52 -12.28 -34.41
CA LEU A 10 4.32 -11.21 -33.82
C LEU A 10 3.60 -10.53 -32.65
N ASN A 11 2.31 -10.21 -32.78
CA ASN A 11 1.52 -9.62 -31.70
C ASN A 11 1.43 -10.55 -30.48
N VAL A 12 1.23 -11.85 -30.69
CA VAL A 12 1.24 -12.85 -29.60
C VAL A 12 2.61 -12.91 -28.91
N ALA A 13 3.71 -12.80 -29.66
CA ALA A 13 5.06 -12.77 -29.09
C ALA A 13 5.31 -11.49 -28.28
N ILE A 14 4.84 -10.34 -28.76
CA ILE A 14 4.90 -9.06 -28.05
C ILE A 14 4.10 -9.13 -26.75
N ASP A 15 2.85 -9.59 -26.78
CA ASP A 15 2.01 -9.75 -25.59
C ASP A 15 2.65 -10.69 -24.57
N SER A 16 3.23 -11.80 -25.04
CA SER A 16 3.95 -12.75 -24.19
C SER A 16 5.18 -12.11 -23.54
N MET A 17 5.98 -11.36 -24.30
CA MET A 17 7.15 -10.64 -23.79
C MET A 17 6.75 -9.57 -22.76
N CYS A 18 5.72 -8.78 -23.05
CA CYS A 18 5.19 -7.77 -22.13
C CYS A 18 4.66 -8.42 -20.84
N LYS A 19 3.96 -9.56 -20.94
CA LYS A 19 3.49 -10.31 -19.77
C LYS A 19 4.65 -10.85 -18.93
N LYS A 20 5.67 -11.44 -19.56
CA LYS A 20 6.84 -11.98 -18.85
C LYS A 20 7.68 -10.90 -18.18
N THR A 21 7.82 -9.74 -18.82
CA THR A 21 8.53 -8.59 -18.23
C THR A 21 7.79 -8.06 -17.00
N ARG A 22 6.45 -7.95 -17.07
CA ARG A 22 5.61 -7.60 -15.92
C ARG A 22 5.70 -8.61 -14.78
N ASP A 23 5.63 -9.91 -15.10
CA ASP A 23 5.78 -10.97 -14.10
C ASP A 23 7.15 -10.90 -13.39
N LEU A 24 8.24 -10.67 -14.14
CA LEU A 24 9.58 -10.51 -13.59
C LEU A 24 9.66 -9.29 -12.67
N ARG A 25 9.13 -8.14 -13.09
CA ARG A 25 9.14 -6.92 -12.29
C ARG A 25 8.33 -7.07 -11.00
N ARG A 26 7.18 -7.76 -11.06
CA ARG A 26 6.40 -8.11 -9.87
C ARG A 26 7.19 -9.01 -8.91
N GLN A 27 7.91 -10.01 -9.43
CA GLN A 27 8.76 -10.85 -8.58
C GLN A 27 9.93 -10.07 -7.96
N LEU A 28 10.55 -9.17 -8.72
CA LEU A 28 11.60 -8.30 -8.21
C LEU A 28 11.07 -7.39 -7.10
N ARG A 29 9.90 -6.75 -7.28
CA ARG A 29 9.26 -5.94 -6.23
C ARG A 29 9.04 -6.76 -4.97
N LYS A 30 8.42 -7.93 -5.10
CA LYS A 30 8.18 -8.82 -3.95
C LYS A 30 9.47 -9.20 -3.23
N ALA A 31 10.52 -9.59 -3.95
CA ALA A 31 11.81 -9.95 -3.36
C ALA A 31 12.45 -8.78 -2.59
N ILE A 32 12.32 -7.56 -3.10
CA ILE A 32 12.82 -6.36 -2.39
C ILE A 32 11.98 -6.08 -1.15
N ILE A 33 10.65 -6.21 -1.23
CA ILE A 33 9.79 -6.04 -0.05
C ILE A 33 10.08 -7.11 1.00
N ASP A 34 10.38 -8.35 0.60
CA ASP A 34 10.83 -9.41 1.50
C ASP A 34 12.10 -8.94 2.27
N HIS A 35 13.08 -8.40 1.54
CA HIS A 35 14.30 -7.84 2.15
C HIS A 35 14.05 -6.63 3.07
N ILE A 36 13.13 -5.74 2.70
CA ILE A 36 12.71 -4.58 3.52
C ILE A 36 12.05 -5.08 4.81
N SER A 37 11.13 -6.03 4.71
CA SER A 37 10.38 -6.61 5.83
C SER A 37 11.32 -7.24 6.85
N ASP A 38 12.37 -7.94 6.39
CA ASP A 38 13.34 -8.61 7.27
C ASP A 38 14.42 -7.67 7.82
N SER A 39 15.00 -6.82 6.96
CA SER A 39 16.16 -6.01 7.35
C SER A 39 15.76 -4.85 8.27
N PHE A 40 14.56 -4.28 8.09
CA PHE A 40 14.05 -3.20 8.92
C PHE A 40 13.19 -3.67 10.10
N LEU A 41 13.16 -4.98 10.37
CA LEU A 41 12.43 -5.53 11.52
C LEU A 41 13.08 -5.16 12.86
N ASP A 42 14.40 -5.32 12.95
CA ASP A 42 15.17 -5.02 14.14
C ASP A 42 16.41 -4.19 13.78
N THR A 43 16.23 -2.87 13.89
CA THR A 43 17.27 -1.90 13.57
C THR A 43 18.04 -1.41 14.80
N THR A 44 17.65 -1.85 16.00
CA THR A 44 18.16 -1.28 17.27
C THR A 44 19.02 -2.25 18.06
N VAL A 45 18.77 -3.55 17.99
CA VAL A 45 19.48 -4.54 18.83
C VAL A 45 21.00 -4.54 18.60
N PRO A 46 21.54 -4.52 17.35
CA PRO A 46 22.98 -4.49 17.14
C PRO A 46 23.67 -3.28 17.82
N LEU A 47 23.01 -2.12 17.84
CA LEU A 47 23.51 -0.94 18.54
C LEU A 47 23.46 -1.12 20.06
N LEU A 48 22.36 -1.63 20.60
CA LEU A 48 22.20 -1.84 22.03
C LEU A 48 23.23 -2.82 22.59
N VAL A 49 23.47 -3.93 21.89
CA VAL A 49 24.49 -4.92 22.25
C VAL A 49 25.90 -4.31 22.22
N LEU A 50 26.21 -3.51 21.19
CA LEU A 50 27.47 -2.78 21.09
C LEU A 50 27.68 -1.81 22.27
N ILE A 51 26.65 -1.01 22.59
CA ILE A 51 26.69 -0.05 23.70
C ILE A 51 26.83 -0.77 25.05
N GLU A 52 26.13 -1.89 25.25
CA GLU A 52 26.20 -2.65 26.49
C GLU A 52 27.58 -3.27 26.69
N ALA A 53 28.19 -3.83 25.64
CA ALA A 53 29.58 -4.28 25.69
C ALA A 53 30.55 -3.14 26.02
N ALA A 54 30.32 -1.95 25.45
CA ALA A 54 31.11 -0.76 25.72
C ALA A 54 31.00 -0.28 27.18
N LYS A 55 29.78 -0.24 27.73
CA LYS A 55 29.53 0.14 29.14
C LYS A 55 30.24 -0.78 30.12
N ASN A 56 30.33 -2.07 29.78
CA ASN A 56 31.00 -3.09 30.60
C ASN A 56 32.53 -3.14 30.39
N GLY A 57 33.10 -2.32 29.51
CA GLY A 57 34.55 -2.29 29.26
C GLY A 57 35.09 -3.56 28.60
N ARG A 58 34.25 -4.30 27.86
CA ARG A 58 34.64 -5.56 27.20
C ARG A 58 35.41 -5.29 25.90
N GLU A 59 36.65 -4.82 26.01
CA GLU A 59 37.49 -4.37 24.87
C GLU A 59 37.77 -5.45 23.81
N LYS A 60 37.68 -6.74 24.18
CA LYS A 60 37.87 -7.85 23.22
C LYS A 60 36.61 -8.08 22.38
N GLU A 61 35.46 -8.19 23.04
CA GLU A 61 34.17 -8.47 22.41
C GLU A 61 33.64 -7.27 21.60
N ILE A 62 33.99 -6.03 21.99
CA ILE A 62 33.49 -4.84 21.29
C ILE A 62 33.89 -4.80 19.82
N LYS A 63 35.02 -5.41 19.44
CA LYS A 63 35.44 -5.50 18.04
C LYS A 63 34.53 -6.41 17.22
N GLU A 64 34.08 -7.51 17.81
CA GLU A 64 33.14 -8.44 17.20
C GLU A 64 31.76 -7.78 17.07
N TYR A 65 31.26 -7.15 18.13
CA TYR A 65 29.99 -6.41 18.08
C TYR A 65 30.02 -5.21 17.14
N ALA A 66 31.16 -4.53 17.00
CA ALA A 66 31.33 -3.46 16.02
C ALA A 66 31.29 -3.99 14.57
N ALA A 67 31.81 -5.19 14.33
CA ALA A 67 31.71 -5.85 13.03
C ALA A 67 30.26 -6.24 12.71
N ILE A 68 29.53 -6.83 13.67
CA ILE A 68 28.11 -7.16 13.53
C ILE A 68 27.27 -5.90 13.25
N PHE A 69 27.49 -4.82 14.00
CA PHE A 69 26.80 -3.55 13.80
C PHE A 69 27.09 -2.96 12.40
N ARG A 70 28.34 -3.02 11.94
CA ARG A 70 28.73 -2.56 10.59
C ARG A 70 28.09 -3.41 9.49
N GLU A 71 28.09 -4.73 9.64
CA GLU A 71 27.46 -5.63 8.67
C GLU A 71 25.95 -5.38 8.58
N HIS A 72 25.29 -5.24 9.73
CA HIS A 72 23.87 -4.87 9.79
C HIS A 72 23.63 -3.52 9.10
N THR A 73 24.46 -2.51 9.37
CA THR A 73 24.39 -1.20 8.69
C THR A 73 24.50 -1.34 7.17
N SER A 74 25.49 -2.10 6.70
CA SER A 74 25.70 -2.35 5.27
C SER A 74 24.48 -2.98 4.63
N ARG A 75 23.83 -3.93 5.32
CA ARG A 75 22.60 -4.57 4.86
C ARG A 75 21.43 -3.58 4.75
N LEU A 76 21.25 -2.69 5.73
CA LEU A 76 20.21 -1.65 5.67
C LEU A 76 20.41 -0.73 4.46
N VAL A 77 21.65 -0.31 4.22
CA VAL A 77 22.02 0.54 3.07
C VAL A 77 21.81 -0.19 1.74
N GLU A 78 22.21 -1.46 1.67
CA GLU A 78 22.01 -2.29 0.47
C GLU A 78 20.52 -2.43 0.13
N VAL A 79 19.69 -2.78 1.12
CA VAL A 79 18.24 -2.92 0.94
C VAL A 79 17.58 -1.60 0.53
N ALA A 80 18.00 -0.47 1.11
CA ALA A 80 17.52 0.85 0.71
C ALA A 80 17.88 1.19 -0.75
N ASN A 81 19.10 0.87 -1.19
CA ASN A 81 19.51 1.08 -2.59
C ASN A 81 18.77 0.13 -3.55
N LEU A 82 18.50 -1.11 -3.13
CA LEU A 82 17.66 -2.04 -3.88
C LEU A 82 16.24 -1.47 -4.04
N ALA A 83 15.63 -0.93 -2.99
CA ALA A 83 14.33 -0.26 -3.06
C ALA A 83 14.31 0.87 -4.10
N CYS A 84 15.39 1.66 -4.18
CA CYS A 84 15.52 2.70 -5.22
C CYS A 84 15.54 2.11 -6.64
N SER A 85 16.18 0.96 -6.85
CA SER A 85 16.35 0.39 -8.21
C SER A 85 15.06 0.00 -8.93
N LEU A 86 13.96 -0.18 -8.19
CA LEU A 86 12.64 -0.51 -8.74
C LEU A 86 11.64 0.65 -8.66
N SER A 87 11.98 1.72 -7.96
CA SER A 87 11.10 2.88 -7.81
C SER A 87 11.18 3.79 -9.04
N THR A 88 10.04 4.37 -9.43
CA THR A 88 9.96 5.44 -10.43
C THR A 88 9.90 6.83 -9.79
N ASN A 89 9.83 6.91 -8.46
CA ASN A 89 9.76 8.17 -7.71
C ASN A 89 11.15 8.81 -7.56
N GLU A 90 11.55 9.67 -8.50
CA GLU A 90 12.87 10.32 -8.51
C GLU A 90 13.18 11.11 -7.23
N ASP A 91 12.20 11.82 -6.67
CA ASP A 91 12.42 12.64 -5.48
C ASP A 91 12.55 11.76 -4.23
N GLY A 92 11.70 10.74 -4.11
CA GLY A 92 11.82 9.73 -3.05
C GLY A 92 13.15 8.98 -3.09
N MET A 93 13.61 8.58 -4.29
CA MET A 93 14.92 7.94 -4.48
C MET A 93 16.08 8.82 -3.99
N LYS A 94 16.05 10.13 -4.28
CA LYS A 94 17.07 11.07 -3.78
C LYS A 94 17.06 11.14 -2.25
N ILE A 95 15.89 11.17 -1.63
CA ILE A 95 15.76 11.22 -0.16
C ILE A 95 16.33 9.93 0.47
N VAL A 96 15.96 8.76 -0.06
CA VAL A 96 16.49 7.46 0.42
C VAL A 96 18.01 7.42 0.29
N GLN A 97 18.54 7.82 -0.86
CA GLN A 97 19.98 7.76 -1.10
C GLN A 97 20.75 8.76 -0.23
N MET A 98 20.19 9.95 0.02
CA MET A 98 20.73 10.88 1.00
C MET A 98 20.71 10.26 2.41
N ALA A 99 19.60 9.68 2.86
CA ALA A 99 19.50 9.06 4.18
C ALA A 99 20.49 7.89 4.36
N ALA A 100 20.63 7.04 3.33
CA ALA A 100 21.58 5.93 3.31
C ALA A 100 23.04 6.42 3.45
N ASN A 101 23.41 7.49 2.73
CA ASN A 101 24.74 8.10 2.84
C ASN A 101 25.00 8.67 4.25
N HIS A 102 23.99 9.27 4.90
CA HIS A 102 24.13 9.75 6.28
C HIS A 102 24.38 8.59 7.26
N ILE A 103 23.68 7.46 7.10
CA ILE A 103 23.89 6.28 7.93
C ILE A 103 25.28 5.69 7.73
N GLU A 104 25.73 5.57 6.48
CA GLU A 104 27.05 5.03 6.15
C GLU A 104 28.19 5.89 6.74
N THR A 105 28.06 7.21 6.65
CA THR A 105 29.03 8.16 7.22
C THR A 105 28.99 8.25 8.74
N LEU A 106 27.83 7.99 9.36
CA LEU A 106 27.65 8.00 10.81
C LEU A 106 28.16 6.70 11.47
N CYS A 107 28.04 5.56 10.80
CA CYS A 107 28.43 4.24 11.30
C CYS A 107 29.81 4.18 11.96
N PRO A 108 30.92 4.63 11.32
CA PRO A 108 32.24 4.61 11.96
C PRO A 108 32.32 5.52 13.19
N GLN A 109 31.56 6.61 13.25
CA GLN A 109 31.56 7.54 14.39
C GLN A 109 30.89 6.91 15.62
N VAL A 110 29.78 6.19 15.42
CA VAL A 110 29.10 5.42 16.46
C VAL A 110 30.03 4.32 17.02
N ILE A 111 30.71 3.59 16.13
CA ILE A 111 31.70 2.58 16.53
C ILE A 111 32.84 3.21 17.34
N ASN A 112 33.37 4.35 16.91
CA ASN A 112 34.44 5.04 17.61
C ASN A 112 33.99 5.55 18.99
N ALA A 113 32.76 6.04 19.11
CA ALA A 113 32.18 6.43 20.40
C ALA A 113 32.07 5.23 21.35
N ALA A 114 31.64 4.07 20.84
CA ALA A 114 31.56 2.84 21.61
C ALA A 114 32.95 2.35 22.05
N LEU A 115 33.96 2.39 21.17
CA LEU A 115 35.34 2.05 21.50
C LEU A 115 35.93 2.98 22.57
N ALA A 116 35.67 4.28 22.47
CA ALA A 116 36.09 5.25 23.49
C ALA A 116 35.43 4.95 24.85
N LEU A 117 34.15 4.57 24.84
CA LEU A 117 33.42 4.18 26.04
C LEU A 117 33.98 2.90 26.66
N ALA A 118 34.31 1.89 25.85
CA ALA A 118 34.95 0.66 26.35
C ALA A 118 36.30 0.92 27.03
N ALA A 119 37.11 1.84 26.48
CA ALA A 119 38.39 2.21 27.07
C ALA A 119 38.24 3.02 28.37
N ARG A 120 37.14 3.76 28.53
CA ARG A 120 36.89 4.65 29.67
C ARG A 120 35.45 4.57 30.19
N PRO A 121 34.99 3.40 30.67
CA PRO A 121 33.58 3.14 30.97
C PRO A 121 33.05 3.94 32.17
N LYS A 122 33.94 4.48 33.01
CA LYS A 122 33.57 5.33 34.15
C LYS A 122 33.46 6.81 33.81
N SER A 123 33.92 7.24 32.64
CA SER A 123 33.93 8.66 32.27
C SER A 123 32.54 9.15 31.87
N GLN A 124 31.99 10.10 32.61
CA GLN A 124 30.67 10.66 32.31
C GLN A 124 30.64 11.39 30.95
N VAL A 125 31.74 12.06 30.58
CA VAL A 125 31.85 12.76 29.29
C VAL A 125 31.73 11.77 28.13
N VAL A 126 32.39 10.61 28.23
CA VAL A 126 32.35 9.59 27.19
C VAL A 126 31.00 8.87 27.15
N LYS A 127 30.35 8.66 28.30
CA LYS A 127 28.96 8.16 28.36
C LYS A 127 28.00 9.11 27.66
N ASN A 128 28.07 10.40 27.94
CA ASN A 128 27.22 11.40 27.30
C ASN A 128 27.47 11.47 25.79
N ASN A 129 28.73 11.35 25.36
CA ASN A 129 29.08 11.28 23.94
C ASN A 129 28.47 10.05 23.25
N MET A 130 28.54 8.86 23.86
CA MET A 130 27.91 7.66 23.32
C MET A 130 26.38 7.79 23.23
N GLU A 131 25.75 8.38 24.24
CA GLU A 131 24.30 8.60 24.23
C GLU A 131 23.88 9.59 23.11
N MET A 132 24.67 10.64 22.88
CA MET A 132 24.45 11.56 21.75
C MET A 132 24.50 10.84 20.40
N TYR A 133 25.52 10.00 20.18
CA TYR A 133 25.63 9.21 18.94
C TYR A 133 24.51 8.18 18.81
N ARG A 134 24.06 7.58 19.92
CA ARG A 134 22.93 6.67 19.93
C ARG A 134 21.65 7.37 19.45
N SER A 135 21.28 8.50 20.04
CA SER A 135 20.07 9.23 19.64
C SER A 135 20.16 9.72 18.19
N THR A 136 21.36 10.13 17.74
CA THR A 136 21.58 10.56 16.35
C THR A 136 21.39 9.38 15.39
N TRP A 137 21.91 8.20 15.74
CA TRP A 137 21.74 6.98 14.96
C TRP A 137 20.28 6.56 14.85
N GLU A 138 19.58 6.46 15.98
CA GLU A 138 18.16 6.09 16.03
C GLU A 138 17.31 7.04 15.17
N ASN A 139 17.61 8.34 15.18
CA ASN A 139 16.94 9.31 14.32
C ASN A 139 17.22 9.11 12.82
N HIS A 140 18.48 8.86 12.42
CA HIS A 140 18.81 8.63 11.01
C HIS A 140 18.28 7.31 10.48
N ILE A 141 18.26 6.26 11.30
CA ILE A 141 17.58 5.00 10.98
C ILE A 141 16.11 5.23 10.71
N ARG A 142 15.42 5.99 11.58
CA ARG A 142 14.01 6.32 11.38
C ARG A 142 13.77 7.05 10.05
N VAL A 143 14.58 8.07 9.76
CA VAL A 143 14.49 8.81 8.48
C VAL A 143 14.70 7.89 7.28
N LEU A 144 15.66 6.96 7.34
CA LEU A 144 15.86 5.98 6.26
C LEU A 144 14.65 5.06 6.11
N THR A 145 14.10 4.53 7.21
CA THR A 145 12.94 3.63 7.16
C THR A 145 11.71 4.33 6.59
N GLU A 146 11.44 5.57 7.01
CA GLU A 146 10.32 6.37 6.50
C GLU A 146 10.52 6.68 5.00
N ALA A 147 11.72 7.07 4.59
CA ALA A 147 12.00 7.34 3.18
C ALA A 147 11.88 6.09 2.29
N VAL A 148 12.27 4.91 2.81
CA VAL A 148 12.09 3.64 2.09
C VAL A 148 10.62 3.25 2.00
N ASP A 149 9.83 3.52 3.03
CA ASP A 149 8.38 3.31 3.00
C ASP A 149 7.70 4.19 1.94
N ASP A 150 8.09 5.46 1.83
CA ASP A 150 7.52 6.42 0.88
C ASP A 150 7.70 6.02 -0.59
N ILE A 151 8.74 5.22 -0.90
CA ILE A 151 8.99 4.70 -2.26
C ILE A 151 8.49 3.26 -2.45
N THR A 152 7.93 2.67 -1.40
CA THR A 152 7.43 1.29 -1.36
C THR A 152 5.91 1.31 -1.39
N SER A 153 5.30 0.47 -2.23
CA SER A 153 3.84 0.33 -2.23
C SER A 153 3.37 -0.27 -0.91
N ILE A 154 2.41 0.40 -0.24
CA ILE A 154 1.77 -0.15 0.95
C ILE A 154 1.09 -1.50 0.67
N ASP A 155 0.54 -1.70 -0.52
CA ASP A 155 -0.16 -2.93 -0.87
C ASP A 155 0.81 -4.13 -0.91
N ASP A 156 1.98 -3.94 -1.53
CA ASP A 156 3.04 -4.96 -1.59
C ASP A 156 3.59 -5.22 -0.17
N PHE A 157 3.83 -4.16 0.61
CA PHE A 157 4.31 -4.26 1.98
C PHE A 157 3.34 -5.05 2.88
N LEU A 158 2.03 -4.77 2.78
CA LEU A 158 1.02 -5.47 3.56
C LEU A 158 0.89 -6.94 3.14
N ALA A 159 0.92 -7.25 1.85
CA ALA A 159 0.84 -8.61 1.35
C ALA A 159 2.05 -9.47 1.78
N VAL A 160 3.25 -8.91 1.73
CA VAL A 160 4.47 -9.59 2.22
C VAL A 160 4.44 -9.72 3.74
N SER A 161 4.07 -8.67 4.46
CA SER A 161 3.98 -8.71 5.92
C SER A 161 2.96 -9.75 6.41
N GLU A 162 1.80 -9.86 5.77
CA GLU A 162 0.81 -10.90 6.03
C GLU A 162 1.41 -12.31 5.83
N SER A 163 2.13 -12.52 4.72
CA SER A 163 2.78 -13.79 4.40
C SER A 163 3.84 -14.17 5.45
N HIS A 164 4.67 -13.23 5.86
CA HIS A 164 5.68 -13.44 6.89
C HIS A 164 5.07 -13.69 8.27
N ILE A 165 3.99 -13.00 8.63
CA ILE A 165 3.27 -13.25 9.89
C ILE A 165 2.73 -14.68 9.91
N LEU A 166 2.15 -15.16 8.80
CA LEU A 166 1.68 -16.53 8.71
C LEU A 166 2.82 -17.54 8.91
N GLU A 167 3.98 -17.27 8.30
CA GLU A 167 5.15 -18.11 8.46
C GLU A 167 5.68 -18.11 9.89
N ASP A 168 5.77 -16.93 10.52
CA ASP A 168 6.24 -16.78 11.89
C ASP A 168 5.27 -17.40 12.91
N VAL A 169 3.95 -17.30 12.68
CA VAL A 169 2.92 -18.00 13.46
C VAL A 169 3.10 -19.51 13.37
N ASN A 170 3.33 -20.04 12.16
CA ASN A 170 3.62 -21.46 11.99
C ASN A 170 4.91 -21.88 12.71
N ARG A 171 5.97 -21.06 12.63
CA ARG A 171 7.23 -21.29 13.37
C ARG A 171 7.00 -21.30 14.88
N CYS A 172 6.20 -20.39 15.44
CA CYS A 172 5.83 -20.41 16.86
C CYS A 172 5.15 -21.72 17.26
N ILE A 173 4.17 -22.18 16.47
CA ILE A 173 3.42 -23.40 16.76
C ILE A 173 4.33 -24.64 16.68
N VAL A 174 5.21 -24.70 15.68
CA VAL A 174 6.19 -25.79 15.56
C VAL A 174 7.17 -25.78 16.72
N ALA A 175 7.76 -24.62 17.04
CA ALA A 175 8.70 -24.49 18.16
C ALA A 175 8.09 -24.90 19.50
N LEU A 176 6.83 -24.55 19.74
CA LEU A 176 6.10 -24.99 20.93
C LEU A 176 5.98 -26.52 21.00
N ARG A 177 5.57 -27.16 19.89
CA ARG A 177 5.41 -28.64 19.81
C ARG A 177 6.72 -29.38 19.94
N GLU A 178 7.79 -28.82 19.40
CA GLU A 178 9.15 -29.35 19.48
C GLU A 178 9.84 -29.02 20.81
N GLN A 179 9.18 -28.26 21.70
CA GLN A 179 9.71 -27.79 22.97
C GLN A 179 10.98 -26.93 22.83
N ASP A 180 11.11 -26.23 21.71
CA ASP A 180 12.19 -25.28 21.44
C ASP A 180 11.83 -23.89 21.99
N ALA A 181 12.25 -23.62 23.23
CA ALA A 181 12.01 -22.33 23.89
C ALA A 181 12.70 -21.17 23.16
N GLU A 182 13.90 -21.37 22.61
CA GLU A 182 14.65 -20.32 21.91
C GLU A 182 13.98 -19.99 20.56
N GLY A 183 13.56 -21.03 19.83
CA GLY A 183 12.78 -20.88 18.60
C GLY A 183 11.44 -20.17 18.83
N LEU A 184 10.74 -20.51 19.92
CA LEU A 184 9.47 -19.88 20.29
C LEU A 184 9.66 -18.39 20.60
N GLU A 185 10.66 -18.04 21.41
CA GLU A 185 10.97 -16.64 21.76
C GLU A 185 11.36 -15.82 20.53
N ARG A 186 12.21 -16.39 19.66
CA ARG A 186 12.64 -15.75 18.41
C ARG A 186 11.47 -15.50 17.46
N ALA A 187 10.63 -16.51 17.21
CA ALA A 187 9.47 -16.37 16.33
C ALA A 187 8.43 -15.39 16.90
N ALA A 188 8.17 -15.43 18.20
CA ALA A 188 7.27 -14.47 18.84
C ALA A 188 7.81 -13.03 18.80
N GLY A 189 9.13 -12.87 18.96
CA GLY A 189 9.81 -11.59 18.78
C GLY A 189 9.63 -11.03 17.36
N ALA A 190 9.77 -11.88 16.34
CA ALA A 190 9.55 -11.51 14.95
C ALA A 190 8.10 -11.08 14.69
N ILE A 191 7.10 -11.85 15.15
CA ILE A 191 5.67 -11.50 15.05
C ILE A 191 5.41 -10.13 15.67
N ARG A 192 5.92 -9.89 16.89
CA ARG A 192 5.74 -8.63 17.60
C ARG A 192 6.36 -7.46 16.82
N GLY A 193 7.59 -7.64 16.33
CA GLY A 193 8.29 -6.64 15.55
C GLY A 193 7.55 -6.30 14.26
N ARG A 194 7.12 -7.31 13.50
CA ARG A 194 6.40 -7.13 12.22
C ARG A 194 5.04 -6.48 12.43
N ALA A 195 4.30 -6.87 13.47
CA ALA A 195 3.02 -6.25 13.81
C ALA A 195 3.18 -4.78 14.21
N ALA A 196 4.23 -4.44 14.97
CA ALA A 196 4.53 -3.06 15.32
C ALA A 196 4.93 -2.23 14.10
N ARG A 197 5.77 -2.79 13.22
CA ARG A 197 6.18 -2.15 11.96
C ARG A 197 4.98 -1.92 11.04
N LEU A 198 4.13 -2.92 10.88
CA LEU A 198 2.90 -2.81 10.09
C LEU A 198 1.98 -1.72 10.61
N ALA A 199 1.76 -1.68 11.94
CA ALA A 199 0.96 -0.63 12.55
C ALA A 199 1.53 0.77 12.29
N HIS A 200 2.87 0.93 12.32
CA HIS A 200 3.54 2.19 12.02
C HIS A 200 3.37 2.61 10.56
N VAL A 201 3.63 1.71 9.61
CA VAL A 201 3.50 2.00 8.17
C VAL A 201 2.05 2.36 7.83
N VAL A 202 1.08 1.58 8.31
CA VAL A 202 -0.34 1.84 8.05
C VAL A 202 -0.79 3.15 8.68
N ALA A 203 -0.39 3.44 9.91
CA ALA A 203 -0.74 4.72 10.55
C ALA A 203 -0.17 5.91 9.80
N GLY A 204 1.11 5.85 9.38
CA GLY A 204 1.75 6.91 8.59
C GLY A 204 1.08 7.10 7.23
N GLU A 205 0.70 5.99 6.57
CA GLU A 205 -0.08 6.06 5.32
C GLU A 205 -1.44 6.71 5.57
N MET A 206 -2.17 6.34 6.63
CA MET A 206 -3.48 6.92 6.95
C MET A 206 -3.40 8.43 7.24
N ASP A 207 -2.28 8.94 7.77
CA ASP A 207 -2.06 10.38 7.97
C ASP A 207 -2.00 11.18 6.66
N SER A 208 -1.76 10.50 5.52
CA SER A 208 -1.80 11.14 4.19
C SER A 208 -3.23 11.38 3.66
N TYR A 209 -4.23 10.77 4.29
CA TYR A 209 -5.65 10.88 3.91
C TYR A 209 -6.41 11.90 4.78
N GLU A 210 -7.52 12.41 4.24
CA GLU A 210 -8.42 13.25 5.04
C GLU A 210 -9.16 12.38 6.09
N PRO A 211 -9.18 12.79 7.37
CA PRO A 211 -9.87 12.03 8.41
C PRO A 211 -11.34 11.77 8.07
N GLY A 212 -11.76 10.51 8.18
CA GLY A 212 -13.15 10.10 7.97
C GLY A 212 -13.36 8.60 8.14
N ALA A 213 -14.51 8.11 7.68
CA ALA A 213 -14.92 6.71 7.89
C ALA A 213 -13.89 5.68 7.39
N TYR A 214 -13.16 5.98 6.31
CA TYR A 214 -12.09 5.12 5.81
C TYR A 214 -10.91 5.03 6.79
N THR A 215 -10.29 6.18 7.10
CA THR A 215 -9.12 6.23 7.99
C THR A 215 -9.47 5.72 9.39
N GLU A 216 -10.66 6.05 9.90
CA GLU A 216 -11.16 5.54 11.18
C GLU A 216 -11.35 4.01 11.14
N GLY A 217 -11.94 3.48 10.07
CA GLY A 217 -12.13 2.04 9.88
C GLY A 217 -10.82 1.26 9.89
N VAL A 218 -9.81 1.72 9.14
CA VAL A 218 -8.46 1.13 9.14
C VAL A 218 -7.82 1.23 10.54
N MET A 219 -7.88 2.41 11.15
CA MET A 219 -7.23 2.65 12.44
C MET A 219 -7.87 1.88 13.60
N VAL A 220 -9.15 1.52 13.54
CA VAL A 220 -9.78 0.60 14.52
C VAL A 220 -9.08 -0.75 14.53
N HIS A 221 -8.80 -1.32 13.35
CA HIS A 221 -8.09 -2.61 13.26
C HIS A 221 -6.63 -2.49 13.73
N VAL A 222 -5.93 -1.40 13.35
CA VAL A 222 -4.56 -1.13 13.83
C VAL A 222 -4.50 -0.99 15.36
N GLN A 223 -5.46 -0.30 15.96
CA GLN A 223 -5.56 -0.16 17.41
C GLN A 223 -5.92 -1.48 18.09
N HIS A 224 -6.78 -2.30 17.49
CA HIS A 224 -7.10 -3.63 18.00
C HIS A 224 -5.87 -4.54 18.02
N LEU A 225 -5.10 -4.56 16.93
CA LEU A 225 -3.85 -5.32 16.83
C LEU A 225 -2.87 -4.93 17.95
N THR A 226 -2.59 -3.64 18.07
CA THR A 226 -1.54 -3.12 18.97
C THR A 226 -1.94 -3.12 20.45
N ARG A 227 -3.21 -2.86 20.77
CA ARG A 227 -3.67 -2.71 22.17
C ARG A 227 -4.27 -3.97 22.78
N ALA A 228 -4.72 -4.92 21.96
CA ALA A 228 -5.38 -6.13 22.46
C ALA A 228 -4.69 -7.41 21.98
N VAL A 229 -4.59 -7.62 20.66
CA VAL A 229 -4.18 -8.91 20.08
C VAL A 229 -2.72 -9.23 20.38
N ILE A 230 -1.79 -8.30 20.13
CA ILE A 230 -0.36 -8.53 20.40
C ILE A 230 -0.07 -8.70 21.90
N PRO A 231 -0.61 -7.87 22.82
CA PRO A 231 -0.46 -8.11 24.26
C PRO A 231 -0.98 -9.48 24.71
N GLU A 232 -2.15 -9.91 24.21
CA GLU A 232 -2.73 -11.23 24.50
C GLU A 232 -1.82 -12.36 24.01
N PHE A 233 -1.34 -12.26 22.77
CA PHE A 233 -0.38 -13.21 22.18
C PHE A 233 0.91 -13.30 23.00
N ILE A 234 1.52 -12.17 23.37
CA ILE A 234 2.75 -12.16 24.17
C ILE A 234 2.53 -12.75 25.56
N SER A 235 1.37 -12.50 26.18
CA SER A 235 1.01 -13.14 27.44
C SER A 235 1.00 -14.67 27.32
N GLN A 236 0.44 -15.20 26.23
CA GLN A 236 0.41 -16.65 25.99
C GLN A 236 1.79 -17.23 25.70
N VAL A 237 2.61 -16.53 24.91
CA VAL A 237 4.01 -16.93 24.68
C VAL A 237 4.77 -17.03 26.00
N ASN A 238 4.61 -16.06 26.90
CA ASN A 238 5.26 -16.11 28.21
C ASN A 238 4.80 -17.31 29.05
N ILE A 239 3.49 -17.60 29.07
CA ILE A 239 2.96 -18.79 29.77
C ILE A 239 3.54 -20.08 29.16
N ALA A 240 3.62 -20.15 27.83
CA ALA A 240 4.19 -21.30 27.12
C ALA A 240 5.68 -21.49 27.47
N LEU A 241 6.48 -20.41 27.44
CA LEU A 241 7.89 -20.42 27.82
C LEU A 241 8.09 -20.84 29.28
N GLU A 242 7.24 -20.36 30.19
CA GLU A 242 7.26 -20.81 31.58
C GLU A 242 6.95 -22.30 31.71
N SER A 243 5.94 -22.81 31.00
CA SER A 243 5.60 -24.24 31.00
C SER A 243 6.71 -25.11 30.41
N LEU A 244 7.40 -24.63 29.37
CA LEU A 244 8.60 -25.29 28.83
C LEU A 244 9.73 -25.30 29.87
N SER A 245 10.01 -24.17 30.53
CA SER A 245 11.06 -24.09 31.56
C SER A 245 10.83 -25.02 32.76
N LYS A 246 9.55 -25.27 33.10
CA LYS A 246 9.13 -26.14 34.21
C LYS A 246 8.94 -27.60 33.79
N ASN A 247 9.17 -27.96 32.52
CA ASN A 247 8.88 -29.28 31.93
C ASN A 247 7.41 -29.72 32.09
N THR A 248 6.47 -28.77 32.16
CA THR A 248 5.02 -29.01 32.27
C THR A 248 4.29 -28.73 30.95
N ALA A 249 5.01 -28.75 29.82
CA ALA A 249 4.46 -28.45 28.50
C ALA A 249 3.27 -29.33 28.10
N HIS A 250 3.19 -30.57 28.59
CA HIS A 250 2.07 -31.48 28.34
C HIS A 250 0.72 -31.03 28.95
N LEU A 251 0.74 -30.06 29.88
CA LEU A 251 -0.47 -29.46 30.47
C LEU A 251 -0.87 -28.16 29.79
N PHE A 252 -0.06 -27.69 28.83
CA PHE A 252 -0.32 -26.46 28.11
C PHE A 252 -1.43 -26.68 27.08
N ASP A 253 -2.33 -25.71 26.96
CA ASP A 253 -3.40 -25.77 25.97
C ASP A 253 -2.90 -25.29 24.61
N ASP A 254 -2.37 -26.25 23.83
CA ASP A 254 -1.91 -26.02 22.46
C ASP A 254 -3.01 -25.40 21.57
N ASN A 255 -4.29 -25.72 21.80
CA ASN A 255 -5.37 -25.21 20.96
C ASN A 255 -5.62 -23.72 21.24
N GLN A 256 -5.64 -23.33 22.52
CA GLN A 256 -5.75 -21.92 22.90
C GLN A 256 -4.60 -21.09 22.33
N PHE A 257 -3.37 -21.61 22.36
CA PHE A 257 -2.21 -20.92 21.78
C PHE A 257 -2.32 -20.78 20.26
N VAL A 258 -2.75 -21.83 19.57
CA VAL A 258 -2.98 -21.79 18.11
C VAL A 258 -4.05 -20.76 17.76
N ASP A 259 -5.16 -20.70 18.51
CA ASP A 259 -6.24 -19.77 18.25
C ASP A 259 -5.81 -18.31 18.46
N ILE A 260 -5.05 -18.04 19.53
CA ILE A 260 -4.52 -16.69 19.79
C ILE A 260 -3.46 -16.29 18.76
N SER A 261 -2.64 -17.24 18.30
CA SER A 261 -1.67 -16.99 17.23
C SER A 261 -2.36 -16.71 15.89
N LYS A 262 -3.43 -17.43 15.55
CA LYS A 262 -4.27 -17.16 14.37
C LYS A 262 -4.92 -15.79 14.42
N LYS A 263 -5.38 -15.36 15.60
CA LYS A 263 -5.97 -14.02 15.79
C LYS A 263 -5.02 -12.89 15.39
N VAL A 264 -3.70 -13.07 15.56
CA VAL A 264 -2.69 -12.12 15.06
C VAL A 264 -2.74 -12.02 13.54
N TYR A 265 -2.70 -13.17 12.86
CA TYR A 265 -2.81 -13.24 11.39
C TYR A 265 -4.13 -12.65 10.90
N ASP A 266 -5.27 -13.07 11.47
CA ASP A 266 -6.60 -12.62 11.04
C ASP A 266 -6.76 -11.11 11.19
N THR A 267 -6.21 -10.52 12.26
CA THR A 267 -6.27 -9.07 12.46
C THR A 267 -5.42 -8.32 11.44
N ILE A 268 -4.24 -8.84 11.10
CA ILE A 268 -3.37 -8.27 10.07
C ILE A 268 -3.99 -8.39 8.68
N HIS A 269 -4.61 -9.54 8.38
CA HIS A 269 -5.39 -9.75 7.17
C HIS A 269 -6.54 -8.73 7.07
N ASN A 270 -7.27 -8.50 8.16
CA ASN A 270 -8.34 -7.50 8.21
C ASN A 270 -7.81 -6.08 7.96
N ILE A 271 -6.67 -5.70 8.53
CA ILE A 271 -6.03 -4.40 8.24
C ILE A 271 -5.76 -4.26 6.74
N ARG A 272 -5.16 -5.28 6.11
CA ARG A 272 -4.88 -5.27 4.67
C ARG A 272 -6.17 -5.12 3.85
N CYS A 273 -7.19 -5.91 4.14
CA CYS A 273 -8.49 -5.82 3.48
C CYS A 273 -9.12 -4.43 3.65
N SER A 274 -9.05 -3.84 4.85
CA SER A 274 -9.56 -2.48 5.11
C SER A 274 -8.78 -1.43 4.33
N VAL A 275 -7.46 -1.52 4.22
CA VAL A 275 -6.65 -0.61 3.41
C VAL A 275 -7.03 -0.72 1.93
N MET A 276 -7.30 -1.94 1.45
CA MET A 276 -7.69 -2.23 0.07
C MET A 276 -9.13 -1.80 -0.28
N MET A 277 -9.99 -1.44 0.69
CA MET A 277 -11.38 -1.04 0.44
C MET A 277 -11.53 0.21 -0.44
N ILE A 278 -10.50 1.05 -0.52
CA ILE A 278 -10.48 2.23 -1.39
C ILE A 278 -9.75 2.01 -2.72
N ARG A 279 -9.16 0.81 -2.92
CA ARG A 279 -8.37 0.48 -4.11
C ARG A 279 -9.26 -0.16 -5.17
N THR A 280 -9.11 0.23 -6.43
CA THR A 280 -9.84 -0.42 -7.54
C THR A 280 -9.20 -1.76 -7.93
N PRO A 281 -9.94 -2.72 -8.53
CA PRO A 281 -9.35 -3.96 -9.05
C PRO A 281 -8.29 -3.74 -10.14
N GLU A 282 -8.37 -2.62 -10.86
CA GLU A 282 -7.32 -2.19 -11.79
C GLU A 282 -6.14 -1.60 -11.06
N GLU A 283 -6.26 -0.90 -9.92
CA GLU A 283 -5.10 -0.51 -9.09
C GLU A 283 -4.40 -1.71 -8.46
N LEU A 284 -5.14 -2.78 -8.15
CA LEU A 284 -4.60 -4.07 -7.70
C LEU A 284 -3.92 -4.88 -8.83
N GLU A 285 -4.25 -4.61 -10.09
CA GLU A 285 -3.57 -5.13 -11.28
C GLU A 285 -2.48 -4.14 -11.82
N ASP A 286 -2.60 -2.84 -11.58
CA ASP A 286 -1.75 -1.72 -12.04
C ASP A 286 -0.65 -1.35 -11.04
N VAL A 287 -0.63 -1.92 -9.82
CA VAL A 287 0.65 -2.17 -9.14
C VAL A 287 1.59 -3.05 -9.99
N SER A 288 1.13 -3.60 -11.13
CA SER A 288 1.95 -4.25 -12.16
C SER A 288 2.17 -3.49 -13.48
N ASP A 289 2.18 -2.16 -13.40
CA ASP A 289 2.57 -1.19 -14.43
C ASP A 289 1.56 -1.04 -15.58
N VAL A 290 0.78 0.05 -15.51
CA VAL A 290 0.38 0.81 -16.70
C VAL A 290 0.84 2.26 -16.49
N GLU A 291 2.15 2.48 -16.62
CA GLU A 291 2.68 3.82 -16.87
C GLU A 291 3.02 3.90 -18.37
N ASP A 292 2.02 4.29 -19.16
CA ASP A 292 2.26 4.87 -20.49
C ASP A 292 3.13 6.13 -20.31
N GLU A 293 4.10 6.31 -21.22
CA GLU A 293 5.09 7.41 -21.30
C GLU A 293 4.51 8.84 -21.46
N GLN A 294 3.45 9.24 -20.75
CA GLN A 294 2.94 10.61 -20.81
C GLN A 294 2.76 11.24 -19.43
N ASP A 295 3.70 12.13 -19.13
CA ASP A 295 3.74 13.12 -18.05
C ASP A 295 3.92 12.59 -16.62
N ALA A 296 5.16 12.20 -16.32
CA ALA A 296 5.73 12.33 -14.99
C ALA A 296 5.69 13.80 -14.53
N ARG A 297 4.59 14.20 -13.90
CA ARG A 297 4.59 15.25 -12.87
C ARG A 297 4.19 14.61 -11.55
N SER A 298 5.20 14.48 -10.71
CA SER A 298 5.20 13.98 -9.34
C SER A 298 3.93 14.32 -8.56
N ARG A 299 3.32 13.30 -7.95
CA ARG A 299 2.26 13.41 -6.94
C ARG A 299 2.83 13.46 -5.52
N THR A 300 3.99 14.09 -5.33
CA THR A 300 4.47 14.53 -4.01
C THR A 300 4.03 15.98 -3.83
N SER A 301 3.04 16.22 -2.96
CA SER A 301 2.63 17.58 -2.62
C SER A 301 3.68 18.24 -1.74
N VAL A 302 4.74 18.74 -2.37
CA VAL A 302 5.32 20.02 -1.98
C VAL A 302 4.27 21.08 -2.29
N GLN A 303 4.05 21.97 -1.32
CA GLN A 303 3.25 23.18 -1.48
C GLN A 303 3.62 23.90 -2.80
N THR A 304 2.71 23.90 -3.76
CA THR A 304 2.68 24.91 -4.81
C THR A 304 1.28 25.44 -4.95
N GLU A 305 1.17 26.74 -4.74
CA GLU A 305 -0.01 27.56 -4.96
C GLU A 305 -0.55 27.37 -6.39
N GLY A 306 -1.60 26.55 -6.52
CA GLY A 306 -2.34 26.34 -7.76
C GLY A 306 -3.71 25.76 -7.44
N ARG A 307 -4.77 26.56 -7.56
CA ARG A 307 -6.16 26.13 -7.29
C ARG A 307 -6.52 24.92 -8.17
N THR A 308 -6.91 23.81 -7.54
CA THR A 308 -7.40 22.59 -8.23
C THR A 308 -8.63 22.90 -9.10
N ASP A 309 -8.87 22.12 -10.16
CA ASP A 309 -10.06 22.31 -11.01
C ASP A 309 -11.36 22.07 -10.24
N ARG A 310 -11.32 21.15 -9.26
CA ARG A 310 -12.40 20.95 -8.28
C ARG A 310 -12.71 22.24 -7.51
N ALA A 311 -11.67 22.97 -7.07
CA ALA A 311 -11.86 24.24 -6.37
C ALA A 311 -12.42 25.34 -7.27
N LYS A 312 -12.30 25.24 -8.60
CA LYS A 312 -12.99 26.15 -9.54
C LYS A 312 -14.50 25.86 -9.57
N MET A 313 -14.92 24.61 -9.40
CA MET A 313 -16.35 24.24 -9.35
C MET A 313 -17.08 24.78 -8.12
N THR A 314 -16.39 24.96 -6.98
CA THR A 314 -16.99 25.60 -5.79
C THR A 314 -17.20 27.11 -5.97
N GLN A 315 -16.55 27.72 -6.96
CA GLN A 315 -16.61 29.16 -7.25
C GLN A 315 -17.58 29.51 -8.37
N LEU A 316 -18.34 28.53 -8.89
CA LEU A 316 -19.36 28.79 -9.91
C LEU A 316 -20.45 29.74 -9.38
N PRO A 317 -21.08 30.54 -10.27
CA PRO A 317 -22.23 31.36 -9.95
C PRO A 317 -23.36 30.53 -9.32
N GLU A 318 -24.12 31.15 -8.41
CA GLU A 318 -25.16 30.44 -7.65
C GLU A 318 -26.25 29.82 -8.57
N ALA A 319 -26.60 30.51 -9.66
CA ALA A 319 -27.54 30.02 -10.66
C ALA A 319 -27.04 28.76 -11.40
N GLU A 320 -25.73 28.57 -11.54
CA GLU A 320 -25.16 27.36 -12.15
C GLU A 320 -25.09 26.21 -11.14
N LYS A 321 -24.77 26.53 -9.87
CA LYS A 321 -24.80 25.55 -8.77
C LYS A 321 -26.19 24.98 -8.53
N GLU A 322 -27.23 25.81 -8.65
CA GLU A 322 -28.62 25.38 -8.50
C GLU A 322 -29.01 24.39 -9.61
N LYS A 323 -28.64 24.67 -10.87
CA LYS A 323 -28.83 23.74 -12.00
C LYS A 323 -28.08 22.42 -11.81
N ILE A 324 -26.83 22.48 -11.33
CA ILE A 324 -26.05 21.27 -11.02
C ILE A 324 -26.73 20.48 -9.91
N ALA A 325 -27.22 21.14 -8.85
CA ALA A 325 -27.91 20.47 -7.76
C ALA A 325 -29.20 19.76 -8.21
N GLU A 326 -29.97 20.36 -9.12
CA GLU A 326 -31.16 19.75 -9.72
C GLU A 326 -30.80 18.48 -10.51
N GLN A 327 -29.80 18.56 -11.41
CA GLN A 327 -29.35 17.40 -12.19
C GLN A 327 -28.79 16.27 -11.31
N VAL A 328 -28.06 16.61 -10.24
CA VAL A 328 -27.55 15.64 -9.26
C VAL A 328 -28.69 14.98 -8.49
N ALA A 329 -29.77 15.71 -8.18
CA ALA A 329 -30.93 15.14 -7.51
C ALA A 329 -31.64 14.10 -8.41
N ASP A 330 -31.77 14.39 -9.70
CA ASP A 330 -32.33 13.43 -10.66
C ASP A 330 -31.43 12.22 -10.88
N PHE A 331 -30.10 12.42 -10.95
CA PHE A 331 -29.13 11.33 -10.97
C PHE A 331 -29.29 10.40 -9.74
N LYS A 332 -29.43 10.97 -8.54
CA LYS A 332 -29.62 10.19 -7.31
C LYS A 332 -30.89 9.35 -7.31
N LYS A 333 -31.98 9.81 -7.96
CA LYS A 333 -33.20 9.00 -8.11
C LYS A 333 -32.94 7.75 -8.96
N VAL A 334 -32.16 7.88 -10.04
CA VAL A 334 -31.76 6.74 -10.90
C VAL A 334 -30.82 5.81 -10.12
N LYS A 335 -29.84 6.37 -9.41
CA LYS A 335 -28.91 5.62 -8.57
C LYS A 335 -29.62 4.77 -7.52
N SER A 336 -30.64 5.32 -6.84
CA SER A 336 -31.41 4.59 -5.84
C SER A 336 -32.17 3.38 -6.43
N LYS A 337 -32.58 3.43 -7.69
CA LYS A 337 -33.19 2.27 -8.38
C LYS A 337 -32.14 1.19 -8.64
N LEU A 338 -30.94 1.59 -9.03
CA LEU A 338 -29.82 0.67 -9.24
C LEU A 338 -29.40 -0.01 -7.92
N ASP A 339 -29.32 0.74 -6.81
CA ASP A 339 -28.99 0.15 -5.50
C ASP A 339 -30.00 -0.93 -5.09
N ALA A 340 -31.30 -0.63 -5.21
CA ALA A 340 -32.36 -1.57 -4.86
C ALA A 340 -32.33 -2.84 -5.72
N GLU A 341 -31.96 -2.71 -7.00
CA GLU A 341 -31.77 -3.85 -7.89
C GLU A 341 -30.48 -4.62 -7.54
N ILE A 342 -29.41 -3.96 -7.14
CA ILE A 342 -28.15 -4.61 -6.77
C ILE A 342 -28.28 -5.40 -5.45
N GLU A 343 -29.05 -4.90 -4.48
CA GLU A 343 -29.23 -5.54 -3.17
C GLU A 343 -29.89 -6.91 -3.22
N ILE A 344 -30.63 -7.23 -4.29
CA ILE A 344 -31.28 -8.53 -4.45
C ILE A 344 -30.36 -9.60 -5.05
N TRP A 345 -29.13 -9.25 -5.45
CA TRP A 345 -28.15 -10.17 -6.04
C TRP A 345 -26.91 -10.37 -5.15
N ASP A 346 -26.45 -11.62 -5.03
CA ASP A 346 -25.15 -11.96 -4.42
C ASP A 346 -24.01 -11.65 -5.39
N ASP A 347 -23.03 -10.87 -4.93
CA ASP A 347 -21.88 -10.40 -5.71
C ASP A 347 -20.65 -11.31 -5.61
N THR A 348 -20.68 -12.33 -4.73
CA THR A 348 -19.56 -13.25 -4.51
C THR A 348 -19.20 -14.08 -5.77
N SER A 349 -20.10 -14.14 -6.77
CA SER A 349 -19.89 -14.87 -8.03
C SER A 349 -20.49 -14.21 -9.28
N ASN A 350 -20.85 -12.91 -9.23
CA ASN A 350 -21.52 -12.23 -10.33
C ASN A 350 -20.76 -10.97 -10.79
N ASP A 351 -19.90 -11.16 -11.79
CA ASP A 351 -19.08 -10.10 -12.38
C ASP A 351 -19.90 -8.92 -12.95
N ILE A 352 -21.13 -9.15 -13.42
CA ILE A 352 -21.99 -8.08 -13.95
C ILE A 352 -22.43 -7.14 -12.82
N ILE A 353 -22.77 -7.68 -11.65
CA ILE A 353 -23.15 -6.89 -10.48
C ILE A 353 -21.94 -6.13 -9.93
N VAL A 354 -20.77 -6.77 -9.89
CA VAL A 354 -19.51 -6.10 -9.50
C VAL A 354 -19.20 -4.93 -10.44
N LEU A 355 -19.31 -5.12 -11.76
CA LEU A 355 -19.11 -4.05 -12.75
C LEU A 355 -20.15 -2.93 -12.61
N ALA A 356 -21.42 -3.26 -12.34
CA ALA A 356 -22.48 -2.27 -12.12
C ALA A 356 -22.22 -1.42 -10.87
N LYS A 357 -21.82 -2.04 -9.74
CA LYS A 357 -21.40 -1.34 -8.52
C LYS A 357 -20.22 -0.41 -8.81
N ARG A 358 -19.22 -0.90 -9.55
CA ARG A 358 -18.03 -0.13 -9.92
C ARG A 358 -18.36 1.10 -10.75
N MET A 359 -19.12 0.93 -11.84
CA MET A 359 -19.55 2.05 -12.69
C MET A 359 -20.38 3.08 -11.91
N CYS A 360 -21.21 2.63 -10.96
CA CYS A 360 -21.99 3.50 -10.09
C CYS A 360 -21.12 4.39 -9.20
N VAL A 361 -20.08 3.83 -8.56
CA VAL A 361 -19.14 4.58 -7.71
C VAL A 361 -18.40 5.65 -8.52
N ILE A 362 -17.82 5.28 -9.67
CA ILE A 362 -17.07 6.23 -10.50
C ILE A 362 -17.99 7.36 -11.01
N MET A 363 -19.21 7.01 -11.40
CA MET A 363 -20.20 7.99 -11.87
C MET A 363 -20.66 8.94 -10.75
N MET A 364 -20.69 8.47 -9.50
CA MET A 364 -20.90 9.32 -8.32
C MET A 364 -19.74 10.28 -8.09
N GLU A 365 -18.49 9.84 -8.21
CA GLU A 365 -17.31 10.68 -8.03
C GLU A 365 -17.23 11.79 -9.09
N MET A 366 -17.52 11.45 -10.34
CA MET A 366 -17.63 12.42 -11.43
C MET A 366 -18.76 13.44 -11.17
N THR A 367 -19.88 12.97 -10.62
CA THR A 367 -21.01 13.83 -10.25
C THR A 367 -20.65 14.75 -9.09
N ASP A 368 -19.95 14.26 -8.06
CA ASP A 368 -19.51 15.09 -6.94
C ASP A 368 -18.42 16.10 -7.34
N PHE A 369 -17.57 15.77 -8.31
CA PHE A 369 -16.61 16.72 -8.89
C PHE A 369 -17.32 17.96 -9.44
N THR A 370 -18.46 17.80 -10.12
CA THR A 370 -19.25 18.96 -10.62
C THR A 370 -19.74 19.89 -9.53
N ARG A 371 -19.82 19.39 -8.28
CA ARG A 371 -20.24 20.14 -7.10
C ARG A 371 -19.06 20.71 -6.32
N GLY A 372 -17.84 20.51 -6.81
CA GLY A 372 -16.61 20.95 -6.17
C GLY A 372 -16.22 20.16 -4.93
N ARG A 373 -16.65 18.90 -4.84
CA ARG A 373 -16.33 17.97 -3.74
C ARG A 373 -16.01 16.58 -4.30
N GLY A 374 -15.77 15.60 -3.44
CA GLY A 374 -15.38 14.25 -3.88
C GLY A 374 -13.89 14.13 -4.24
N PRO A 375 -13.42 12.94 -4.62
CA PRO A 375 -11.99 12.61 -4.66
C PRO A 375 -11.24 13.18 -5.87
N LEU A 376 -11.92 13.44 -6.98
CA LEU A 376 -11.31 13.95 -8.22
C LEU A 376 -10.88 15.42 -8.04
N LYS A 377 -9.62 15.76 -8.32
CA LYS A 377 -9.07 17.12 -8.08
C LYS A 377 -8.88 17.90 -9.37
N HIS A 378 -8.50 17.23 -10.45
CA HIS A 378 -8.15 17.83 -11.74
C HIS A 378 -9.03 17.31 -12.87
N THR A 379 -9.11 18.04 -13.98
CA THR A 379 -9.85 17.61 -15.19
C THR A 379 -9.30 16.28 -15.73
N ALA A 380 -7.99 16.04 -15.56
CA ALA A 380 -7.35 14.75 -15.88
C ALA A 380 -7.97 13.57 -15.10
N ASP A 381 -8.29 13.74 -13.82
CA ASP A 381 -8.92 12.71 -13.00
C ASP A 381 -10.33 12.37 -13.53
N VAL A 382 -11.05 13.36 -14.05
CA VAL A 382 -12.40 13.19 -14.65
C VAL A 382 -12.32 12.46 -16.00
N ILE A 383 -11.29 12.72 -16.80
CA ILE A 383 -11.03 12.01 -18.06
C ILE A 383 -10.74 10.54 -17.79
N ASN A 384 -9.92 10.27 -16.77
CA ASN A 384 -9.60 8.91 -16.35
C ASN A 384 -10.84 8.18 -15.81
N ALA A 385 -11.66 8.84 -15.00
CA ALA A 385 -12.94 8.31 -14.54
C ALA A 385 -13.88 7.93 -15.70
N ALA A 386 -13.96 8.77 -16.74
CA ALA A 386 -14.75 8.46 -17.93
C ALA A 386 -14.18 7.26 -18.73
N LYS A 387 -12.85 7.12 -18.79
CA LYS A 387 -12.17 5.98 -19.41
C LYS A 387 -12.49 4.68 -18.67
N MET A 388 -12.39 4.67 -17.34
CA MET A 388 -12.70 3.50 -16.50
C MET A 388 -14.16 3.05 -16.64
N ILE A 389 -15.12 3.98 -16.75
CA ILE A 389 -16.53 3.65 -17.02
C ILE A 389 -16.68 2.98 -18.39
N SER A 390 -15.98 3.48 -19.41
CA SER A 390 -16.01 2.89 -20.76
C SER A 390 -15.41 1.48 -20.81
N GLU A 391 -14.34 1.23 -20.05
CA GLU A 391 -13.70 -0.09 -19.95
C GLU A 391 -14.61 -1.08 -19.20
N SER A 392 -15.17 -0.65 -18.07
CA SER A 392 -16.15 -1.44 -17.30
C SER A 392 -17.40 -1.77 -18.14
N GLY A 393 -17.91 -0.79 -18.89
CA GLY A 393 -19.03 -1.00 -19.81
C GLY A 393 -18.70 -1.97 -20.94
N SER A 394 -17.46 -1.98 -21.44
CA SER A 394 -17.02 -2.93 -22.48
C SER A 394 -16.91 -4.36 -21.93
N ARG A 395 -16.42 -4.54 -20.69
CA ARG A 395 -16.43 -5.85 -20.02
C ARG A 395 -17.86 -6.34 -19.77
N MET A 396 -18.74 -5.45 -19.32
CA MET A 396 -20.15 -5.77 -19.10
C MET A 396 -20.83 -6.21 -20.41
N ASP A 397 -20.52 -5.54 -21.53
CA ASP A 397 -21.01 -5.92 -22.87
C ASP A 397 -20.60 -7.34 -23.26
N VAL A 398 -19.33 -7.71 -23.06
CA VAL A 398 -18.84 -9.08 -23.36
C VAL A 398 -19.61 -10.12 -22.54
N LEU A 399 -19.72 -9.92 -21.22
CA LEU A 399 -20.41 -10.87 -20.33
C LEU A 399 -21.90 -10.98 -20.64
N ALA A 400 -22.57 -9.85 -20.84
CA ALA A 400 -23.99 -9.81 -21.12
C ALA A 400 -24.33 -10.40 -22.50
N ARG A 401 -23.45 -10.26 -23.50
CA ARG A 401 -23.64 -10.92 -24.81
C ARG A 401 -23.55 -12.44 -24.72
N LEU A 402 -22.66 -12.99 -23.88
CA LEU A 402 -22.61 -14.43 -23.61
C LEU A 402 -23.93 -14.95 -23.00
N ILE A 403 -24.54 -14.17 -22.11
CA ILE A 403 -25.86 -14.48 -21.54
C ILE A 403 -26.95 -14.36 -22.60
N ALA A 404 -26.90 -13.32 -23.44
CA ALA A 404 -27.85 -13.09 -24.53
C ALA A 404 -27.84 -14.21 -25.57
N GLU A 405 -26.69 -14.85 -25.81
CA GLU A 405 -26.56 -16.02 -26.69
C GLU A 405 -27.26 -17.26 -26.14
N GLN A 406 -27.30 -17.40 -24.81
CA GLN A 406 -27.94 -18.52 -24.11
C GLN A 406 -29.43 -18.29 -23.85
N CYS A 407 -29.95 -17.09 -24.12
CA CYS A 407 -31.35 -16.73 -23.89
C CYS A 407 -32.27 -17.32 -24.98
N PRO A 408 -33.25 -18.18 -24.62
CA PRO A 408 -34.19 -18.75 -25.59
C PRO A 408 -35.31 -17.78 -26.00
N ASP A 409 -35.54 -16.71 -25.22
CA ASP A 409 -36.53 -15.68 -25.52
C ASP A 409 -35.91 -14.57 -26.37
N GLN A 410 -36.36 -14.50 -27.62
CA GLN A 410 -35.87 -13.55 -28.61
C GLN A 410 -36.21 -12.09 -28.25
N SER A 411 -37.32 -11.83 -27.54
CA SER A 411 -37.70 -10.48 -27.13
C SER A 411 -36.78 -9.97 -26.02
N CYS A 412 -36.60 -10.78 -24.97
CA CYS A 412 -35.70 -10.47 -23.86
C CYS A 412 -34.25 -10.27 -24.33
N LYS A 413 -33.80 -11.10 -25.27
CA LYS A 413 -32.49 -10.96 -25.93
C LYS A 413 -32.34 -9.61 -26.65
N GLN A 414 -33.35 -9.18 -27.40
CA GLN A 414 -33.30 -7.91 -28.13
C GLN A 414 -33.28 -6.72 -27.18
N ASP A 415 -34.06 -6.75 -26.10
CA ASP A 415 -34.07 -5.71 -25.08
C ASP A 415 -32.71 -5.59 -24.39
N LEU A 416 -32.11 -6.71 -23.98
CA LEU A 416 -30.78 -6.73 -23.37
C LEU A 416 -29.72 -6.13 -24.30
N LEU A 417 -29.68 -6.54 -25.57
CA LEU A 417 -28.74 -5.99 -26.55
C LEU A 417 -28.96 -4.50 -26.80
N ALA A 418 -30.20 -4.02 -26.77
CA ALA A 418 -30.50 -2.60 -26.90
C ALA A 418 -29.96 -1.79 -25.71
N TYR A 419 -30.08 -2.29 -24.48
CA TYR A 419 -29.48 -1.64 -23.30
C TYR A 419 -27.95 -1.63 -23.35
N LEU A 420 -27.30 -2.66 -23.90
CA LEU A 420 -25.85 -2.66 -24.08
C LEU A 420 -25.37 -1.58 -25.07
N GLU A 421 -26.09 -1.39 -26.18
CA GLU A 421 -25.78 -0.29 -27.11
C GLU A 421 -26.00 1.09 -26.46
N GLN A 422 -26.98 1.23 -25.55
CA GLN A 422 -27.15 2.46 -24.76
C GLN A 422 -25.97 2.69 -23.80
N ILE A 423 -25.50 1.65 -23.10
CA ILE A 423 -24.32 1.76 -22.21
C ILE A 423 -23.09 2.21 -23.00
N LYS A 424 -22.87 1.65 -24.18
CA LYS A 424 -21.78 2.04 -25.08
C LYS A 424 -21.90 3.49 -25.53
N LEU A 425 -23.11 3.92 -25.92
CA LEU A 425 -23.39 5.31 -26.30
C LEU A 425 -23.09 6.28 -25.15
N TYR A 426 -23.64 6.02 -23.96
CA TYR A 426 -23.46 6.91 -22.80
C TYR A 426 -22.02 6.94 -22.31
N SER A 427 -21.30 5.81 -22.35
CA SER A 427 -19.87 5.76 -22.04
C SER A 427 -19.05 6.62 -22.99
N HIS A 428 -19.37 6.58 -24.29
CA HIS A 428 -18.72 7.44 -25.28
C HIS A 428 -19.04 8.93 -25.06
N GLN A 429 -20.30 9.27 -24.79
CA GLN A 429 -20.71 10.64 -24.44
C GLN A 429 -19.96 11.15 -23.22
N LEU A 430 -19.84 10.34 -22.17
CA LEU A 430 -19.14 10.69 -20.94
C LEU A 430 -17.66 10.99 -21.21
N LYS A 431 -17.01 10.18 -22.06
CA LYS A 431 -15.63 10.40 -22.49
C LYS A 431 -15.47 11.73 -23.23
N ILE A 432 -16.35 12.03 -24.19
CA ILE A 432 -16.35 13.32 -24.89
C ILE A 432 -16.53 14.48 -23.90
N CYS A 433 -17.54 14.40 -23.03
CA CYS A 433 -17.82 15.43 -22.01
C CYS A 433 -16.61 15.71 -21.10
N SER A 434 -15.84 14.68 -20.74
CA SER A 434 -14.63 14.82 -19.94
C SER A 434 -13.47 15.49 -20.68
N GLN A 435 -13.34 15.27 -22.00
CA GLN A 435 -12.23 15.75 -22.82
C GLN A 435 -12.44 17.19 -23.32
N VAL A 436 -13.68 17.57 -23.63
CA VAL A 436 -14.03 18.91 -24.14
C VAL A 436 -13.56 20.02 -23.17
N LYS A 437 -13.54 19.76 -21.86
CA LYS A 437 -13.06 20.72 -20.87
C LYS A 437 -11.52 20.86 -20.85
N ALA A 438 -10.78 19.80 -21.15
CA ALA A 438 -9.32 19.81 -21.21
C ALA A 438 -8.81 20.49 -22.48
N GLU A 439 -9.49 20.30 -23.63
CA GLU A 439 -9.15 21.00 -24.87
C GLU A 439 -9.39 22.51 -24.77
N ILE A 440 -10.47 22.95 -24.13
CA ILE A 440 -10.73 24.38 -23.89
C ILE A 440 -9.70 25.00 -22.93
N GLN A 441 -9.17 24.24 -21.96
CA GLN A 441 -8.09 24.72 -21.08
C GLN A 441 -6.72 24.76 -21.78
N ASN A 442 -6.42 23.79 -22.66
CA ASN A 442 -5.15 23.75 -23.40
C ASN A 442 -5.10 24.80 -24.53
N LEU A 443 -6.22 25.08 -25.18
CA LEU A 443 -6.33 26.19 -26.16
C LEU A 443 -6.54 27.57 -25.48
N GLY A 444 -7.06 27.59 -24.25
CA GLY A 444 -7.34 28.81 -23.47
C GLY A 444 -6.12 29.53 -22.92
N GLY A 445 -4.92 28.93 -23.01
CA GLY A 445 -3.65 29.58 -22.68
C GLY A 445 -3.22 30.66 -23.69
N GLU A 446 -3.70 30.59 -24.94
CA GLU A 446 -3.35 31.55 -26.01
C GLU A 446 -4.50 32.48 -26.44
N LEU A 447 -5.73 32.30 -25.92
CA LEU A 447 -6.91 33.04 -26.40
C LEU A 447 -7.57 34.00 -25.41
N ILE A 448 -7.07 34.15 -24.17
CA ILE A 448 -7.53 35.23 -23.26
C ILE A 448 -6.71 36.50 -23.52
N MET A 449 -6.71 36.98 -24.76
CA MET A 449 -6.46 38.37 -25.14
C MET A 449 -7.01 38.62 -26.54
N SER A 450 -8.34 38.53 -26.72
CA SER A 450 -9.08 39.24 -27.77
C SER A 450 -10.57 38.88 -27.73
N ALA A 451 -11.43 39.91 -27.83
CA ALA A 451 -12.91 39.94 -27.79
C ALA A 451 -13.46 39.95 -26.35
N VAL A 452 -13.88 41.07 -25.75
CA VAL A 452 -14.91 42.07 -26.16
C VAL A 452 -16.18 41.43 -26.65
#